data_AF-A0A954Y2A8-F1
#
_entry.id   AF-A0A954Y2A8-F1
#
_cell.length_a   1.000
_cell.length_b   1.000
_cell.length_c   1.000
_cell.angle_alpha   90.00
_cell.angle_beta   90.00
_cell.angle_gamma   90.00
#
_symmetry.space_group_name_H-M   'P 1'
#
loop_
_entity.id
_entity.type
_entity.pdbx_description
1 polymer ?
#
loop_
_entity_poly.entity_id
_entity_poly.type
_entity_poly.pdbx_seq_one_letter_code
_entity_poly.pdbx_strand_id
1 'polypeptide(L)'
;MPAETSPNTHDADREQLVAYLDGELSAEQAHAVEQRLRSDARFQEEMQSLDRAWNALDSLPQEKAGADFAKTTIAMATTEAKREAASRTAAMPIERRRRRYGLLALATVAALLGFFVLRLVTTAENRQLARDLPVICQVNVLSQVQGEPFLRQLLTQQRELVSDFTSCETLQKTAAWTDLADGSLRARSQWVEGLNQDKKAELATLQRQFRALNPARQDALRGVDATLHHSTDPSPQELRLAALAYYEWLSTQTPIVRAELSQSPTDEQRLERIAELRREQLASAPLSLTREDSAALLAAVREVADQEEAMRIPQIIADRISQAEADLASAKLPDDQRRYVREYLERGRRFEAALKSYPALRVSVVAQTAHPFGRTARWVRAMIGDDYRIAREQARADWRLIEQRLSAALSPSVQQSLANQSEENRSIRLRQWMLKAAGDAMQPANLDKFFASDRLTNLERNELLALPRDEMQEQLRRYYVERELGGMDPRAFAGFGDSRD
;
A
#
# COMPACT_ATOMS: atom_id res chain seq x y z
N MET A 1 54.23 -7.04 -27.22
CA MET A 1 52.85 -7.32 -26.79
C MET A 1 52.30 -6.05 -26.17
N PRO A 2 51.24 -5.44 -26.71
CA PRO A 2 50.64 -4.25 -26.12
C PRO A 2 49.90 -4.62 -24.84
N ALA A 3 50.02 -3.77 -23.81
CA ALA A 3 49.33 -3.93 -22.54
C ALA A 3 47.83 -3.71 -22.74
N GLU A 4 47.03 -4.74 -22.49
CA GLU A 4 45.58 -4.63 -22.38
C GLU A 4 45.26 -3.76 -21.15
N THR A 5 44.79 -2.54 -21.41
CA THR A 5 44.16 -1.67 -20.41
C THR A 5 42.98 -2.41 -19.81
N SER A 6 43.09 -2.85 -18.55
CA SER A 6 41.96 -3.36 -17.79
C SER A 6 40.83 -2.32 -17.78
N PRO A 7 39.57 -2.71 -18.06
CA PRO A 7 38.46 -1.77 -18.06
C PRO A 7 38.37 -1.08 -16.70
N ASN A 8 38.25 0.24 -16.73
CA ASN A 8 38.15 1.08 -15.55
C ASN A 8 36.92 0.64 -14.76
N THR A 9 37.12 0.13 -13.54
CA THR A 9 36.05 -0.43 -12.69
C THR A 9 34.89 0.53 -12.46
N HIS A 10 35.16 1.83 -12.57
CA HIS A 10 34.15 2.89 -12.52
C HIS A 10 33.12 2.85 -13.65
N ASP A 11 33.55 2.55 -14.88
CA ASP A 11 32.66 2.55 -16.05
C ASP A 11 31.73 1.33 -16.02
N ALA A 12 32.25 0.19 -15.57
CA ALA A 12 31.45 -1.03 -15.41
C ALA A 12 30.38 -0.86 -14.31
N ASP A 13 30.73 -0.23 -13.18
CA ASP A 13 29.78 0.06 -12.11
C ASP A 13 28.67 1.02 -12.56
N ARG A 14 29.03 2.04 -13.35
CA ARG A 14 28.07 3.00 -13.91
C ARG A 14 27.16 2.35 -14.95
N GLU A 15 27.70 1.51 -15.84
CA GLU A 15 26.91 0.76 -16.82
C GLU A 15 25.90 -0.17 -16.14
N GLN A 16 26.32 -0.84 -15.04
CA GLN A 16 25.45 -1.70 -14.25
C GLN A 16 24.32 -0.91 -13.55
N LEU A 17 24.60 0.30 -13.02
CA LEU A 17 23.58 1.17 -12.43
C LEU A 17 22.60 1.72 -13.47
N VAL A 18 23.07 2.07 -14.67
CA VAL A 18 22.21 2.52 -15.78
C VAL A 18 21.28 1.40 -16.23
N ALA A 19 21.81 0.19 -16.45
CA ALA A 19 21.00 -0.99 -16.79
C ALA A 19 19.96 -1.32 -15.69
N TYR A 20 20.30 -1.09 -14.41
CA TYR A 20 19.35 -1.25 -13.31
C TYR A 20 18.21 -0.21 -13.37
N LEU A 21 18.53 1.06 -13.65
CA LEU A 21 17.54 2.13 -13.78
C LEU A 21 16.62 1.94 -15.00
N ASP A 22 17.16 1.49 -16.13
CA ASP A 22 16.40 1.21 -17.36
C ASP A 22 15.60 -0.10 -17.27
N GLY A 23 15.85 -0.92 -16.25
CA GLY A 23 15.17 -2.20 -16.04
C GLY A 23 15.65 -3.33 -16.97
N GLU A 24 16.85 -3.19 -17.54
CA GLU A 24 17.43 -4.20 -18.45
C GLU A 24 18.15 -5.34 -17.72
N LEU A 25 18.39 -5.23 -16.41
CA LEU A 25 19.02 -6.29 -15.63
C LEU A 25 18.09 -7.49 -15.38
N SER A 26 18.68 -8.68 -15.37
CA SER A 26 17.99 -9.88 -14.88
C SER A 26 17.70 -9.77 -13.38
N ALA A 27 16.76 -10.57 -12.86
CA ALA A 27 16.40 -10.55 -11.44
C ALA A 27 17.60 -10.81 -10.50
N GLU A 28 18.49 -11.72 -10.88
CA GLU A 28 19.72 -12.02 -10.12
C GLU A 28 20.69 -10.84 -10.11
N GLN A 29 20.86 -10.18 -11.27
CA GLN A 29 21.73 -9.00 -11.40
C GLN A 29 21.16 -7.79 -10.65
N ALA A 30 19.85 -7.57 -10.72
CA ALA A 30 19.16 -6.53 -9.96
C ALA A 30 19.33 -6.73 -8.45
N HIS A 31 19.19 -7.97 -7.96
CA HIS A 31 19.40 -8.29 -6.55
C HIS A 31 20.86 -8.02 -6.11
N ALA A 32 21.84 -8.36 -6.95
CA ALA A 32 23.25 -8.08 -6.67
C ALA A 32 23.54 -6.57 -6.60
N VAL A 33 22.95 -5.77 -7.49
CA VAL A 33 23.03 -4.30 -7.47
C VAL A 33 22.42 -3.76 -6.19
N GLU A 34 21.26 -4.25 -5.76
CA GLU A 34 20.60 -3.83 -4.51
C GLU A 34 21.41 -4.17 -3.26
N GLN A 35 22.07 -5.34 -3.22
CA GLN A 35 22.95 -5.69 -2.13
C GLN A 35 24.18 -4.77 -2.08
N ARG A 36 24.78 -4.44 -3.24
CA ARG A 36 25.88 -3.45 -3.32
C ARG A 36 25.42 -2.07 -2.90
N LEU A 37 24.24 -1.63 -3.34
CA LEU A 37 23.66 -0.35 -2.92
C LEU A 37 23.43 -0.28 -1.41
N ARG A 38 23.33 -1.38 -0.67
CA ARG A 38 23.22 -1.35 0.81
C ARG A 38 24.57 -1.28 1.51
N SER A 39 25.61 -1.87 0.92
CA SER A 39 26.90 -2.07 1.57
C SER A 39 27.99 -1.10 1.12
N ASP A 40 27.86 -0.51 -0.07
CA ASP A 40 28.87 0.36 -0.69
C ASP A 40 28.36 1.81 -0.81
N ALA A 41 28.92 2.70 0.02
CA ALA A 41 28.58 4.12 0.05
C ALA A 41 28.91 4.84 -1.26
N ARG A 42 29.98 4.46 -1.97
CA ARG A 42 30.35 5.10 -3.24
C ARG A 42 29.35 4.74 -4.33
N PHE A 43 28.90 3.48 -4.34
CA PHE A 43 27.90 2.99 -5.28
C PHE A 43 26.54 3.68 -5.06
N GLN A 44 26.18 4.01 -3.80
CA GLN A 44 25.03 4.85 -3.47
C GLN A 44 25.18 6.29 -3.98
N GLU A 45 26.36 6.91 -3.80
CA GLU A 45 26.62 8.27 -4.28
C GLU A 45 26.51 8.38 -5.81
N GLU A 46 27.03 7.39 -6.54
CA GLU A 46 26.93 7.34 -8.01
C GLU A 46 25.47 7.19 -8.46
N MET A 47 24.68 6.34 -7.79
CA MET A 47 23.24 6.20 -8.04
C MET A 47 22.48 7.52 -7.81
N GLN A 48 22.76 8.24 -6.71
CA GLN A 48 22.18 9.56 -6.46
C GLN A 48 22.63 10.62 -7.47
N SER A 49 23.83 10.49 -8.04
CA SER A 49 24.32 11.35 -9.12
C SER A 49 23.54 11.12 -10.42
N LEU A 50 23.34 9.85 -10.80
CA LEU A 50 22.54 9.47 -11.98
C LEU A 50 21.08 9.92 -11.84
N ASP A 51 20.46 9.71 -10.69
CA ASP A 51 19.08 10.16 -10.42
C ASP A 51 18.94 11.68 -10.53
N ARG A 52 19.90 12.46 -10.00
CA ARG A 52 19.91 13.93 -10.17
C ARG A 52 20.05 14.35 -11.64
N ALA A 53 20.88 13.65 -12.42
CA ALA A 53 21.06 13.95 -13.84
C ALA A 53 19.77 13.66 -14.64
N TRP A 54 19.09 12.55 -14.33
CA TRP A 54 17.81 12.19 -14.94
C TRP A 54 16.71 13.21 -14.62
N ASN A 55 16.56 13.58 -13.35
CA ASN A 55 15.61 14.60 -12.93
C ASN A 55 15.90 15.98 -13.59
N ALA A 56 17.18 16.31 -13.82
CA ALA A 56 17.56 17.52 -14.54
C ALA A 56 17.16 17.47 -16.03
N LEU A 57 17.31 16.32 -16.68
CA LEU A 57 16.85 16.09 -18.07
C LEU A 57 15.33 16.24 -18.18
N ASP A 58 14.57 15.70 -17.24
CA ASP A 58 13.10 15.83 -17.20
C ASP A 58 12.65 17.27 -16.94
N SER A 59 13.46 18.07 -16.24
CA SER A 59 13.20 19.49 -16.00
C SER A 59 13.47 20.38 -17.21
N LEU A 60 14.07 19.85 -18.29
CA LEU A 60 14.32 20.63 -19.49
C LEU A 60 12.99 21.07 -20.13
N PRO A 61 12.88 22.34 -20.55
CA PRO A 61 11.70 22.81 -21.25
C PRO A 61 11.49 21.97 -22.51
N GLN A 62 10.37 21.25 -22.57
CA GLN A 62 9.95 20.60 -23.81
C GLN A 62 9.47 21.69 -24.78
N GLU A 63 10.38 22.18 -25.63
CA GLU A 63 9.99 23.01 -26.76
C GLU A 63 9.12 22.16 -27.69
N LYS A 64 7.81 22.41 -27.66
CA LYS A 64 6.88 21.89 -28.66
C LYS A 64 7.28 22.48 -29.99
N ALA A 65 7.88 21.65 -30.86
CA ALA A 65 8.18 22.04 -32.23
C ALA A 65 6.93 22.68 -32.86
N GLY A 66 7.05 23.95 -33.23
CA GLY A 66 5.95 24.72 -33.79
C GLY A 66 5.39 24.05 -35.05
N ALA A 67 4.09 24.21 -35.30
CA ALA A 67 3.39 23.61 -36.44
C ALA A 67 4.05 23.88 -37.81
N ASP A 68 4.91 24.90 -37.90
CA ASP A 68 5.66 25.24 -39.11
C ASP A 68 6.87 24.34 -39.38
N PHE A 69 7.42 23.64 -38.38
CA PHE A 69 8.50 22.66 -38.60
C PHE A 69 8.02 21.51 -39.49
N ALA A 70 6.84 20.94 -39.20
CA ALA A 70 6.21 19.91 -40.01
C ALA A 70 5.88 20.39 -41.44
N LYS A 71 5.48 21.66 -41.61
CA LYS A 71 5.27 22.25 -42.94
C LYS A 71 6.57 22.34 -43.73
N THR A 72 7.67 22.68 -43.09
CA THR A 72 8.96 22.90 -43.75
C THR A 72 9.58 21.58 -44.24
N THR A 73 9.47 20.51 -43.45
CA THR A 73 9.92 19.16 -43.87
C THR A 73 9.06 18.60 -45.01
N ILE A 74 7.74 18.80 -44.99
CA ILE A 74 6.85 18.40 -46.08
C ILE A 74 7.12 19.24 -47.34
N ALA A 75 7.42 20.54 -47.19
CA ALA A 75 7.77 21.43 -48.31
C ALA A 75 9.11 21.03 -48.98
N MET A 76 10.10 20.59 -48.21
CA MET A 76 11.36 20.04 -48.73
C MET A 76 11.14 18.71 -49.46
N ALA A 77 10.41 17.77 -48.86
CA ALA A 77 10.13 16.48 -49.49
C ALA A 77 9.30 16.62 -50.80
N THR A 78 8.39 17.60 -50.85
CA THR A 78 7.60 17.88 -52.07
C THR A 78 8.38 18.65 -53.15
N THR A 79 9.44 19.38 -52.79
CA THR A 79 10.32 20.02 -53.78
C THR A 79 11.34 19.06 -54.38
N GLU A 80 11.83 18.08 -53.62
CA GLU A 80 12.68 16.98 -54.12
C GLU A 80 11.91 16.11 -55.15
N ALA A 81 10.67 15.73 -54.83
CA ALA A 81 9.83 14.92 -55.70
C ALA A 81 9.46 15.63 -57.02
N LYS A 82 9.32 16.97 -57.01
CA LYS A 82 9.08 17.76 -58.23
C LYS A 82 10.32 17.86 -59.13
N ARG A 83 11.53 17.86 -58.55
CA ARG A 83 12.79 17.86 -59.31
C ARG A 83 13.04 16.52 -60.02
N GLU A 84 12.70 15.40 -59.38
CA GLU A 84 12.85 14.07 -59.99
C GLU A 84 11.82 13.80 -61.11
N ALA A 85 10.61 14.37 -61.01
CA ALA A 85 9.61 14.28 -62.06
C ALA A 85 9.95 15.11 -63.31
N ALA A 86 10.62 16.25 -63.14
CA ALA A 86 11.00 17.15 -64.23
C ALA A 86 12.21 16.65 -65.06
N SER A 87 13.10 15.84 -64.46
CA SER A 87 14.27 15.30 -65.18
C SER A 87 13.95 14.13 -66.10
N ARG A 88 12.82 13.44 -65.91
CA ARG A 88 12.41 12.26 -66.71
C ARG A 88 11.57 12.56 -67.95
N THR A 89 11.18 13.82 -68.20
CA THR A 89 10.22 14.17 -69.28
C THR A 89 10.84 14.74 -70.56
N ALA A 90 12.17 14.90 -70.65
CA ALA A 90 12.80 15.68 -71.74
C ALA A 90 13.11 14.93 -73.06
N ALA A 91 12.85 13.62 -73.21
CA ALA A 91 13.08 12.97 -74.50
C ALA A 91 12.17 11.75 -74.71
N MET A 92 11.16 11.86 -75.59
CA MET A 92 10.69 10.69 -76.33
C MET A 92 9.83 11.06 -77.56
N PRO A 93 10.22 10.60 -78.78
CA PRO A 93 9.46 10.75 -80.02
C PRO A 93 8.28 9.75 -80.13
N ILE A 94 7.47 9.93 -81.18
CA ILE A 94 6.00 9.89 -81.19
C ILE A 94 5.34 8.49 -81.40
N GLU A 95 6.08 7.38 -81.52
CA GLU A 95 5.45 6.06 -81.77
C GLU A 95 4.99 5.29 -80.51
N ARG A 96 5.23 5.80 -79.29
CA ARG A 96 5.02 5.05 -78.03
C ARG A 96 3.61 5.16 -77.39
N ARG A 97 2.60 5.73 -78.05
CA ARG A 97 1.30 6.04 -77.41
C ARG A 97 0.57 4.82 -76.84
N ARG A 98 0.58 3.67 -77.53
CA ARG A 98 -0.01 2.41 -77.03
C ARG A 98 0.75 1.83 -75.82
N ARG A 99 2.09 1.95 -75.82
CA ARG A 99 2.97 1.51 -74.73
C ARG A 99 2.85 2.42 -73.50
N ARG A 100 2.61 3.73 -73.71
CA ARG A 100 2.34 4.70 -72.64
C ARG A 100 1.02 4.43 -71.94
N TYR A 101 -0.07 4.15 -72.69
CA TYR A 101 -1.33 3.74 -72.06
C TYR A 101 -1.22 2.40 -71.33
N GLY A 102 -0.44 1.44 -71.86
CA GLY A 102 -0.11 0.20 -71.14
C GLY A 102 0.66 0.43 -69.84
N LEU A 103 1.66 1.32 -69.84
CA LEU A 103 2.42 1.70 -68.63
C LEU A 103 1.55 2.48 -67.64
N LEU A 104 0.68 3.37 -68.10
CA LEU A 104 -0.22 4.14 -67.25
C LEU A 104 -1.29 3.24 -66.62
N ALA A 105 -1.83 2.28 -67.39
CA ALA A 105 -2.74 1.26 -66.89
C ALA A 105 -2.04 0.36 -65.85
N LEU A 106 -0.82 -0.11 -66.13
CA LEU A 106 -0.04 -0.91 -65.19
C LEU A 106 0.29 -0.14 -63.90
N ALA A 107 0.68 1.13 -64.01
CA ALA A 107 0.94 1.99 -62.85
C ALA A 107 -0.34 2.25 -62.04
N THR A 108 -1.49 2.41 -62.70
CA THR A 108 -2.79 2.58 -62.02
C THR A 108 -3.20 1.29 -61.31
N VAL A 109 -3.03 0.13 -61.95
CA VAL A 109 -3.31 -1.17 -61.32
C VAL A 109 -2.37 -1.41 -60.13
N ALA A 110 -1.09 -1.08 -60.25
CA ALA A 110 -0.13 -1.17 -59.14
C ALA A 110 -0.48 -0.21 -58.00
N ALA A 111 -0.94 1.01 -58.30
CA ALA A 111 -1.38 1.98 -57.30
C ALA A 111 -2.66 1.52 -56.60
N LEU A 112 -3.63 0.95 -57.33
CA LEU A 112 -4.84 0.38 -56.76
C LEU A 112 -4.53 -0.84 -55.89
N LEU A 113 -3.70 -1.77 -56.37
CA LEU A 113 -3.23 -2.92 -55.58
C LEU A 113 -2.49 -2.44 -54.32
N GLY A 114 -1.59 -1.48 -54.45
CA GLY A 114 -0.90 -0.87 -53.32
C GLY A 114 -1.86 -0.24 -52.31
N PHE A 115 -2.87 0.50 -52.78
CA PHE A 115 -3.91 1.08 -51.94
C PHE A 115 -4.77 0.01 -51.25
N PHE A 116 -5.14 -1.06 -51.95
CA PHE A 116 -5.90 -2.17 -51.37
C PHE A 116 -5.08 -2.95 -50.34
N VAL A 117 -3.82 -3.25 -50.62
CA VAL A 117 -2.91 -3.91 -49.66
C VAL A 117 -2.72 -3.01 -48.44
N LEU A 118 -2.44 -1.71 -48.63
CA LEU A 118 -2.28 -0.75 -47.53
C LEU A 118 -3.57 -0.64 -46.70
N ARG A 119 -4.74 -0.57 -47.36
CA ARG A 119 -6.04 -0.53 -46.69
C ARG A 119 -6.34 -1.82 -45.92
N LEU A 120 -5.97 -2.98 -46.44
CA LEU A 120 -6.17 -4.26 -45.76
C LEU A 120 -5.25 -4.40 -44.54
N VAL A 121 -3.98 -4.01 -44.65
CA VAL A 121 -3.02 -4.06 -43.54
C VAL A 121 -3.40 -3.07 -42.43
N THR A 122 -3.68 -1.80 -42.79
CA THR A 122 -4.09 -0.77 -41.82
C THR A 122 -5.42 -1.12 -41.13
N THR A 123 -6.38 -1.71 -41.85
CA THR A 123 -7.64 -2.15 -41.23
C THR A 123 -7.47 -3.37 -40.34
N ALA A 124 -6.52 -4.27 -40.63
CA ALA A 124 -6.22 -5.41 -39.76
C ALA A 124 -5.62 -4.96 -38.42
N GLU A 125 -4.61 -4.07 -38.46
CA GLU A 125 -4.01 -3.50 -37.24
C GLU A 125 -5.02 -2.72 -36.40
N ASN A 126 -5.86 -1.91 -37.05
CA ASN A 126 -6.90 -1.14 -36.36
C ASN A 126 -7.96 -2.05 -35.72
N ARG A 127 -8.30 -3.19 -36.35
CA ARG A 127 -9.21 -4.18 -35.76
C ARG A 127 -8.59 -4.88 -34.55
N GLN A 128 -7.31 -5.22 -34.62
CA GLN A 128 -6.61 -5.81 -33.48
C GLN A 128 -6.50 -4.81 -32.34
N LEU A 129 -6.15 -3.55 -32.63
CA LEU A 129 -6.13 -2.47 -31.65
C LEU A 129 -7.50 -2.26 -30.99
N ALA A 130 -8.58 -2.23 -31.77
CA ALA A 130 -9.93 -2.11 -31.24
C ALA A 130 -10.34 -3.34 -30.41
N ARG A 131 -9.87 -4.54 -30.76
CA ARG A 131 -10.11 -5.76 -29.99
C ARG A 131 -9.38 -5.73 -28.64
N ASP A 132 -8.12 -5.33 -28.66
CA ASP A 132 -7.24 -5.28 -27.48
C ASP A 132 -7.43 -3.99 -26.65
N LEU A 133 -8.29 -3.07 -27.09
CA LEU A 133 -8.48 -1.75 -26.45
C LEU A 133 -8.80 -1.82 -24.95
N PRO A 134 -9.70 -2.69 -24.45
CA PRO A 134 -9.96 -2.81 -23.00
C PRO A 134 -8.69 -3.19 -22.22
N VAL A 135 -7.91 -4.13 -22.76
CA VAL A 135 -6.65 -4.61 -22.17
C VAL A 135 -5.58 -3.52 -22.22
N ILE A 136 -5.46 -2.79 -23.33
CA ILE A 136 -4.47 -1.73 -23.51
C ILE A 136 -4.74 -0.59 -22.53
N CYS A 137 -5.99 -0.13 -22.41
CA CYS A 137 -6.37 0.93 -21.47
C CYS A 137 -6.05 0.57 -20.01
N GLN A 138 -5.95 -0.73 -19.69
CA GLN A 138 -5.77 -1.24 -18.34
C GLN A 138 -4.49 -2.08 -18.19
N VAL A 139 -3.50 -1.90 -19.08
CA VAL A 139 -2.27 -2.70 -19.09
C VAL A 139 -1.54 -2.65 -17.76
N ASN A 140 -1.52 -1.47 -17.11
CA ASN A 140 -0.88 -1.28 -15.82
C ASN A 140 -1.67 -1.95 -14.68
N VAL A 141 -3.00 -1.96 -14.73
CA VAL A 141 -3.84 -2.62 -13.73
C VAL A 141 -3.77 -4.14 -13.88
N LEU A 142 -3.98 -4.63 -15.11
CA LEU A 142 -3.98 -6.06 -15.44
C LEU A 142 -2.61 -6.71 -15.23
N SER A 143 -1.51 -5.97 -15.40
CA SER A 143 -0.16 -6.51 -15.15
C SER A 143 0.13 -6.77 -13.67
N GLN A 144 -0.58 -6.09 -12.76
CA GLN A 144 -0.41 -6.24 -11.31
C GLN A 144 -1.32 -7.31 -10.70
N VAL A 145 -2.41 -7.65 -11.38
CA VAL A 145 -3.43 -8.62 -10.92
C VAL A 145 -3.08 -10.03 -11.43
N GLN A 146 -3.09 -11.05 -10.55
CA GLN A 146 -2.75 -12.43 -10.94
C GLN A 146 -3.89 -13.19 -11.64
N GLY A 147 -5.11 -12.66 -11.64
CA GLY A 147 -6.27 -13.23 -12.30
C GLY A 147 -7.56 -13.03 -11.51
N GLU A 148 -8.64 -13.65 -11.99
CA GLU A 148 -9.93 -13.67 -11.29
C GLU A 148 -9.87 -14.27 -9.87
N PRO A 149 -9.17 -15.42 -9.61
CA PRO A 149 -9.15 -16.03 -8.28
C PRO A 149 -8.62 -15.07 -7.20
N PHE A 150 -7.52 -14.38 -7.48
CA PHE A 150 -6.96 -13.35 -6.62
C PHE A 150 -7.97 -12.25 -6.29
N LEU A 151 -8.65 -11.69 -7.29
CA LEU A 151 -9.61 -10.59 -7.07
C LEU A 151 -10.83 -11.04 -6.25
N ARG A 152 -11.32 -12.27 -6.48
CA ARG A 152 -12.40 -12.86 -5.69
C ARG A 152 -11.99 -13.02 -4.23
N GLN A 153 -10.78 -13.53 -3.99
CA GLN A 153 -10.24 -13.64 -2.64
C GLN A 153 -10.02 -12.27 -2.01
N LEU A 154 -9.54 -11.27 -2.78
CA LEU A 154 -9.39 -9.88 -2.32
C LEU A 154 -10.73 -9.28 -1.89
N LEU A 155 -11.79 -9.45 -2.70
CA LEU A 155 -13.14 -8.99 -2.36
C LEU A 155 -13.70 -9.67 -1.11
N THR A 156 -13.35 -10.94 -0.88
CA THR A 156 -13.83 -11.71 0.27
C THR A 156 -13.05 -11.38 1.54
N GLN A 157 -11.72 -11.31 1.47
CA GLN A 157 -10.82 -11.19 2.62
C GLN A 157 -10.44 -9.74 2.94
N GLN A 158 -10.37 -8.88 1.94
CA GLN A 158 -9.88 -7.50 2.03
C GLN A 158 -10.90 -6.50 1.46
N ARG A 159 -12.20 -6.72 1.69
CA ARG A 159 -13.28 -5.85 1.21
C ARG A 159 -13.07 -4.37 1.55
N GLU A 160 -12.49 -4.11 2.72
CA GLU A 160 -12.18 -2.77 3.21
C GLU A 160 -11.13 -2.05 2.36
N LEU A 161 -10.14 -2.78 1.83
CA LEU A 161 -9.15 -2.20 0.92
C LEU A 161 -9.85 -1.70 -0.34
N VAL A 162 -10.78 -2.49 -0.88
CA VAL A 162 -11.54 -2.10 -2.07
C VAL A 162 -12.39 -0.87 -1.77
N SER A 163 -13.10 -0.83 -0.63
CA SER A 163 -13.91 0.34 -0.28
C SER A 163 -13.09 1.60 -0.03
N ASP A 164 -11.94 1.49 0.64
CA ASP A 164 -11.09 2.64 0.98
C ASP A 164 -10.52 3.33 -0.26
N PHE A 165 -10.29 2.56 -1.33
CA PHE A 165 -9.78 3.03 -2.61
C PHE A 165 -10.84 3.08 -3.72
N THR A 166 -12.13 3.03 -3.35
CA THR A 166 -13.23 3.29 -4.27
C THR A 166 -13.56 4.78 -4.23
N SER A 167 -12.90 5.55 -5.10
CA SER A 167 -13.22 6.97 -5.31
C SER A 167 -14.26 7.16 -6.43
N CYS A 168 -14.77 8.39 -6.57
CA CYS A 168 -15.63 8.75 -7.72
C CYS A 168 -14.90 8.53 -9.05
N GLU A 169 -13.59 8.80 -9.10
CA GLU A 169 -12.75 8.57 -10.29
C GLU A 169 -12.59 7.06 -10.56
N THR A 170 -12.38 6.25 -9.52
CA THR A 170 -12.28 4.79 -9.63
C THR A 170 -13.57 4.21 -10.22
N LEU A 171 -14.74 4.65 -9.73
CA LEU A 171 -16.04 4.24 -10.26
C LEU A 171 -16.24 4.64 -11.73
N GLN A 172 -15.83 5.85 -12.13
CA GLN A 172 -15.89 6.29 -13.53
C GLN A 172 -14.98 5.45 -14.43
N LYS A 173 -13.75 5.14 -13.96
CA LYS A 173 -12.82 4.25 -14.68
C LYS A 173 -13.38 2.83 -14.81
N THR A 174 -14.04 2.31 -13.78
CA THR A 174 -14.70 1.00 -13.83
C THR A 174 -15.84 0.98 -14.86
N ALA A 175 -16.67 2.01 -14.90
CA ALA A 175 -17.73 2.14 -15.90
C ALA A 175 -17.15 2.21 -17.32
N ALA A 176 -16.16 3.08 -17.54
CA ALA A 176 -15.51 3.22 -18.85
C ALA A 176 -14.83 1.91 -19.31
N TRP A 177 -14.18 1.17 -18.40
CA TRP A 177 -13.63 -0.15 -18.71
C TRP A 177 -14.75 -1.13 -19.07
N THR A 178 -15.86 -1.12 -18.34
CA THR A 178 -17.00 -2.01 -18.61
C THR A 178 -17.62 -1.73 -19.97
N ASP A 179 -17.88 -0.46 -20.30
CA ASP A 179 -18.41 -0.05 -21.60
C ASP A 179 -17.46 -0.45 -22.75
N LEU A 180 -16.14 -0.32 -22.55
CA LEU A 180 -15.15 -0.74 -23.54
C LEU A 180 -15.14 -2.25 -23.74
N ALA A 181 -15.17 -3.03 -22.65
CA ALA A 181 -15.11 -4.48 -22.71
C ALA A 181 -16.38 -5.06 -23.36
N ASP A 182 -17.55 -4.56 -22.99
CA ASP A 182 -18.83 -5.05 -23.47
C ASP A 182 -19.20 -4.46 -24.86
N GLY A 183 -18.55 -3.35 -25.24
CA GLY A 183 -18.75 -2.65 -26.50
C GLY A 183 -18.27 -3.43 -27.73
N SER A 184 -19.02 -3.29 -28.84
CA SER A 184 -18.62 -3.81 -30.15
C SER A 184 -17.34 -3.13 -30.67
N LEU A 185 -16.64 -3.76 -31.64
CA LEU A 185 -15.46 -3.16 -32.29
C LEU A 185 -15.73 -1.75 -32.83
N ARG A 186 -16.93 -1.50 -33.37
CA ARG A 186 -17.32 -0.18 -33.87
C ARG A 186 -17.47 0.84 -32.73
N ALA A 187 -18.09 0.45 -31.62
CA ALA A 187 -18.24 1.32 -30.45
C ALA A 187 -16.87 1.71 -29.87
N ARG A 188 -15.94 0.75 -29.80
CA ARG A 188 -14.55 0.99 -29.36
C ARG A 188 -13.81 1.94 -30.29
N SER A 189 -13.94 1.78 -31.61
CA SER A 189 -13.37 2.72 -32.58
C SER A 189 -13.94 4.14 -32.43
N GLN A 190 -15.26 4.26 -32.26
CA GLN A 190 -15.92 5.55 -32.01
C GLN A 190 -15.47 6.20 -30.69
N TRP A 191 -15.25 5.39 -29.65
CA TRP A 191 -14.70 5.87 -28.39
C TRP A 191 -13.31 6.49 -28.58
N VAL A 192 -12.41 5.81 -29.32
CA VAL A 192 -11.07 6.35 -29.64
C VAL A 192 -11.17 7.62 -30.49
N GLU A 193 -12.08 7.69 -31.46
CA GLU A 193 -12.30 8.88 -32.28
C GLU A 193 -12.71 10.08 -31.43
N GLY A 194 -13.58 9.86 -30.43
CA GLY A 194 -14.08 10.87 -29.50
C GLY A 194 -13.07 11.37 -28.45
N LEU A 195 -11.93 10.70 -28.26
CA LEU A 195 -10.89 11.16 -27.34
C LEU A 195 -10.25 12.47 -27.81
N ASN A 196 -9.95 13.36 -26.87
CA ASN A 196 -9.12 14.54 -27.11
C ASN A 196 -7.64 14.14 -27.38
N GLN A 197 -6.82 15.11 -27.80
CA GLN A 197 -5.43 14.84 -28.18
C GLN A 197 -4.58 14.28 -27.01
N ASP A 198 -4.78 14.78 -25.79
CA ASP A 198 -4.04 14.33 -24.61
C ASP A 198 -4.35 12.87 -24.29
N LYS A 199 -5.63 12.48 -24.31
CA LYS A 199 -6.06 11.08 -24.09
C LYS A 199 -5.63 10.15 -25.22
N LYS A 200 -5.55 10.63 -26.47
CA LYS A 200 -4.96 9.87 -27.58
C LYS A 200 -3.46 9.63 -27.38
N ALA A 201 -2.73 10.63 -26.86
CA ALA A 201 -1.31 10.49 -26.54
C ALA A 201 -1.07 9.52 -25.37
N GLU A 202 -1.91 9.57 -24.33
CA GLU A 202 -1.91 8.62 -23.21
C GLU A 202 -2.17 7.19 -23.72
N LEU A 203 -3.21 6.99 -24.53
CA LEU A 203 -3.53 5.69 -25.14
C LEU A 203 -2.40 5.16 -26.03
N ALA A 204 -1.75 6.03 -26.81
CA ALA A 204 -0.59 5.64 -27.63
C ALA A 204 0.58 5.18 -26.76
N THR A 205 0.76 5.76 -25.58
CA THR A 205 1.79 5.33 -24.61
C THR A 205 1.46 3.96 -24.04
N LEU A 206 0.22 3.74 -23.61
CA LEU A 206 -0.23 2.42 -23.12
C LEU A 206 -0.14 1.34 -24.21
N GLN A 207 -0.44 1.69 -25.46
CA GLN A 207 -0.29 0.78 -26.61
C GLN A 207 1.17 0.39 -26.83
N ARG A 208 2.11 1.35 -26.75
CA ARG A 208 3.55 1.04 -26.86
C ARG A 208 4.00 0.13 -25.72
N GLN A 209 3.59 0.41 -24.49
CA GLN A 209 3.88 -0.44 -23.34
C GLN A 209 3.35 -1.87 -23.55
N PHE A 210 2.10 -2.02 -23.98
CA PHE A 210 1.52 -3.33 -24.27
C PHE A 210 2.26 -4.07 -25.40
N ARG A 211 2.64 -3.37 -26.48
CA ARG A 211 3.40 -3.95 -27.60
C ARG A 211 4.84 -4.32 -27.23
N ALA A 212 5.43 -3.65 -26.25
CA ALA A 212 6.77 -3.97 -25.75
C ALA A 212 6.79 -5.28 -24.94
N LEU A 213 5.65 -5.73 -24.41
CA LEU A 213 5.53 -7.03 -23.76
C LEU A 213 5.70 -8.16 -24.77
N ASN A 214 6.31 -9.27 -24.34
CA ASN A 214 6.39 -10.47 -25.17
C ASN A 214 4.97 -11.04 -25.48
N PRO A 215 4.80 -11.79 -26.57
CA PRO A 215 3.48 -12.30 -26.98
C PRO A 215 2.78 -13.13 -25.89
N ALA A 216 3.51 -13.96 -25.16
CA ALA A 216 2.95 -14.77 -24.08
C ALA A 216 2.36 -13.92 -22.96
N ARG A 217 3.03 -12.82 -22.60
CA ARG A 217 2.52 -11.88 -21.58
C ARG A 217 1.33 -11.08 -22.11
N GLN A 218 1.33 -10.66 -23.37
CA GLN A 218 0.15 -10.02 -23.98
C GLN A 218 -1.07 -10.96 -23.92
N ASP A 219 -0.89 -12.23 -24.28
CA ASP A 219 -1.95 -13.24 -24.23
C ASP A 219 -2.41 -13.53 -22.80
N ALA A 220 -1.50 -13.54 -21.82
CA ALA A 220 -1.85 -13.65 -20.41
C ALA A 220 -2.77 -12.49 -19.96
N LEU A 221 -2.45 -11.24 -20.34
CA LEU A 221 -3.30 -10.08 -20.00
C LEU A 221 -4.67 -10.14 -20.68
N ARG A 222 -4.73 -10.57 -21.95
CA ARG A 222 -6.00 -10.84 -22.66
C ARG A 222 -6.81 -11.93 -21.95
N GLY A 223 -6.13 -12.98 -21.47
CA GLY A 223 -6.72 -14.06 -20.70
C GLY A 223 -7.35 -13.56 -19.40
N VAL A 224 -6.64 -12.72 -18.65
CA VAL A 224 -7.17 -12.09 -17.43
C VAL A 224 -8.42 -11.27 -17.76
N ASP A 225 -8.36 -10.31 -18.70
CA ASP A 225 -9.54 -9.48 -19.05
C ASP A 225 -10.73 -10.33 -19.53
N ALA A 226 -10.48 -11.39 -20.31
CA ALA A 226 -11.51 -12.34 -20.72
C ALA A 226 -12.13 -13.07 -19.51
N THR A 227 -11.35 -13.56 -18.54
CA THR A 227 -11.90 -14.19 -17.33
C THR A 227 -12.75 -13.22 -16.52
N LEU A 228 -12.32 -11.95 -16.38
CA LEU A 228 -13.09 -10.92 -15.68
C LEU A 228 -14.43 -10.64 -16.38
N HIS A 229 -14.45 -10.60 -17.71
CA HIS A 229 -15.67 -10.35 -18.48
C HIS A 229 -16.69 -11.49 -18.39
N HIS A 230 -16.24 -12.75 -18.31
CA HIS A 230 -17.14 -13.91 -18.27
C HIS A 230 -17.52 -14.37 -16.86
N SER A 231 -16.98 -13.75 -15.80
CA SER A 231 -17.33 -14.11 -14.42
C SER A 231 -18.79 -13.75 -14.12
N THR A 232 -19.51 -14.68 -13.47
CA THR A 232 -20.94 -14.53 -13.16
C THR A 232 -21.20 -14.10 -11.71
N ASP A 233 -20.29 -14.44 -10.80
CA ASP A 233 -20.34 -14.09 -9.39
C ASP A 233 -18.91 -14.16 -8.85
N PRO A 234 -18.24 -13.07 -8.44
CA PRO A 234 -18.75 -11.69 -8.43
C PRO A 234 -19.00 -11.17 -9.85
N SER A 235 -19.79 -10.09 -9.95
CA SER A 235 -20.07 -9.48 -11.26
C SER A 235 -18.78 -8.95 -11.93
N PRO A 236 -18.71 -8.89 -13.28
CA PRO A 236 -17.55 -8.34 -13.98
C PRO A 236 -17.20 -6.91 -13.53
N GLN A 237 -18.22 -6.11 -13.19
CA GLN A 237 -18.05 -4.75 -12.71
C GLN A 237 -17.38 -4.71 -11.31
N GLU A 238 -17.78 -5.60 -10.39
CA GLU A 238 -17.16 -5.69 -9.06
C GLU A 238 -15.70 -6.13 -9.13
N LEU A 239 -15.38 -7.10 -10.00
CA LEU A 239 -13.99 -7.54 -10.20
C LEU A 239 -13.12 -6.41 -10.80
N ARG A 240 -13.63 -5.68 -11.80
CA ARG A 240 -12.92 -4.52 -12.37
C ARG A 240 -12.74 -3.40 -11.35
N LEU A 241 -13.74 -3.14 -10.49
CA LEU A 241 -13.62 -2.19 -9.38
C LEU A 241 -12.53 -2.64 -8.40
N ALA A 242 -12.52 -3.91 -8.01
CA ALA A 242 -11.51 -4.47 -7.12
C ALA A 242 -10.10 -4.36 -7.72
N ALA A 243 -9.95 -4.63 -9.01
CA ALA A 243 -8.67 -4.51 -9.72
C ALA A 243 -8.14 -3.06 -9.72
N LEU A 244 -9.02 -2.09 -10.00
CA LEU A 244 -8.67 -0.67 -9.99
C LEU A 244 -8.34 -0.16 -8.58
N ALA A 245 -9.17 -0.48 -7.58
CA ALA A 245 -8.93 -0.10 -6.19
C ALA A 245 -7.63 -0.74 -5.66
N TYR A 246 -7.35 -1.99 -6.02
CA TYR A 246 -6.09 -2.65 -5.70
C TYR A 246 -4.89 -1.93 -6.32
N TYR A 247 -4.97 -1.58 -7.61
CA TYR A 247 -3.90 -0.85 -8.29
C TYR A 247 -3.67 0.53 -7.68
N GLU A 248 -4.75 1.25 -7.32
CA GLU A 248 -4.69 2.55 -6.66
C GLU A 248 -3.98 2.44 -5.31
N TRP A 249 -4.39 1.48 -4.46
CA TRP A 249 -3.69 1.18 -3.20
C TRP A 249 -2.22 0.81 -3.44
N LEU A 250 -1.94 -0.06 -4.40
CA LEU A 250 -0.59 -0.51 -4.72
C LEU A 250 0.30 0.65 -5.15
N SER A 251 -0.24 1.64 -5.86
CA SER A 251 0.48 2.85 -6.30
C SER A 251 0.91 3.75 -5.13
N THR A 252 0.24 3.66 -3.98
CA THR A 252 0.65 4.37 -2.74
C THR A 252 1.79 3.68 -2.00
N GLN A 253 2.13 2.44 -2.37
CA GLN A 253 3.17 1.66 -1.72
C GLN A 253 4.56 2.01 -2.27
N THR A 254 5.58 1.79 -1.44
CA THR A 254 6.97 1.95 -1.86
C THR A 254 7.33 0.94 -2.98
N PRO A 255 8.31 1.25 -3.85
CA PRO A 255 8.75 0.32 -4.88
C PRO A 255 9.15 -1.06 -4.34
N ILE A 256 9.78 -1.11 -3.16
CA ILE A 256 10.18 -2.35 -2.48
C ILE A 256 8.97 -3.21 -2.16
N VAL A 257 7.93 -2.62 -1.54
CA VAL A 257 6.69 -3.32 -1.21
C VAL A 257 5.96 -3.81 -2.46
N ARG A 258 5.93 -2.99 -3.53
CA ARG A 258 5.35 -3.41 -4.82
C ARG A 258 6.07 -4.61 -5.41
N ALA A 259 7.41 -4.62 -5.37
CA ALA A 259 8.22 -5.73 -5.83
C ALA A 259 7.97 -7.00 -5.00
N GLU A 260 7.94 -6.88 -3.67
CA GLU A 260 7.64 -7.97 -2.74
C GLU A 260 6.27 -8.63 -3.03
N LEU A 261 5.22 -7.81 -3.22
CA LEU A 261 3.89 -8.30 -3.55
C LEU A 261 3.82 -8.94 -4.94
N SER A 262 4.59 -8.43 -5.91
CA SER A 262 4.64 -9.01 -7.25
C SER A 262 5.37 -10.37 -7.29
N GLN A 263 6.32 -10.59 -6.38
CA GLN A 263 7.12 -11.81 -6.27
C GLN A 263 6.49 -12.86 -5.34
N SER A 264 5.36 -12.56 -4.71
CA SER A 264 4.66 -13.50 -3.82
C SER A 264 4.27 -14.77 -4.60
N PRO A 265 4.65 -15.97 -4.14
CA PRO A 265 4.53 -17.20 -4.92
C PRO A 265 3.09 -17.72 -5.04
N THR A 266 2.21 -17.34 -4.10
CA THR A 266 0.78 -17.69 -4.16
C THR A 266 -0.09 -16.48 -3.84
N ASP A 267 -1.35 -16.53 -4.31
CA ASP A 267 -2.36 -15.51 -4.02
C ASP A 267 -2.63 -15.39 -2.52
N GLU A 268 -2.63 -16.50 -1.77
CA GLU A 268 -2.85 -16.47 -0.33
C GLU A 268 -1.75 -15.72 0.42
N GLN A 269 -0.47 -15.98 0.09
CA GLN A 269 0.66 -15.28 0.72
C GLN A 269 0.64 -13.79 0.38
N ARG A 270 0.30 -13.45 -0.87
CA ARG A 270 0.15 -12.06 -1.30
C ARG A 270 -0.95 -11.35 -0.51
N LEU A 271 -2.10 -12.00 -0.30
CA LEU A 271 -3.22 -11.44 0.46
C LEU A 271 -2.90 -11.30 1.95
N GLU A 272 -2.20 -12.27 2.55
CA GLU A 272 -1.72 -12.18 3.92
C GLU A 272 -0.78 -10.98 4.08
N ARG A 273 0.14 -10.79 3.14
CA ARG A 273 1.06 -9.65 3.14
C ARG A 273 0.34 -8.32 2.93
N ILE A 274 -0.64 -8.25 2.04
CA ILE A 274 -1.52 -7.07 1.88
C ILE A 274 -2.22 -6.75 3.20
N ALA A 275 -2.75 -7.76 3.89
CA ALA A 275 -3.43 -7.60 5.18
C ALA A 275 -2.48 -7.09 6.27
N GLU A 276 -1.24 -7.57 6.28
CA GLU A 276 -0.18 -7.08 7.18
C GLU A 276 0.16 -5.61 6.90
N LEU A 277 0.49 -5.27 5.66
CA LEU A 277 0.81 -3.89 5.25
C LEU A 277 -0.35 -2.94 5.57
N ARG A 278 -1.59 -3.34 5.32
CA ARG A 278 -2.78 -2.56 5.68
C ARG A 278 -2.88 -2.33 7.17
N ARG A 279 -2.62 -3.34 8.00
CA ARG A 279 -2.58 -3.19 9.46
C ARG A 279 -1.46 -2.24 9.90
N GLU A 280 -0.28 -2.36 9.31
CA GLU A 280 0.85 -1.44 9.56
C GLU A 280 0.51 0.00 9.15
N GLN A 281 -0.11 0.19 7.98
CA GLN A 281 -0.56 1.49 7.48
C GLN A 281 -1.62 2.09 8.37
N LEU A 282 -2.61 1.32 8.81
CA LEU A 282 -3.64 1.81 9.73
C LEU A 282 -3.07 2.13 11.11
N ALA A 283 -2.07 1.37 11.57
CA ALA A 283 -1.36 1.63 12.81
C ALA A 283 -0.41 2.84 12.74
N SER A 284 0.17 3.11 11.56
CA SER A 284 1.11 4.21 11.32
C SER A 284 0.45 5.48 10.80
N ALA A 285 -0.75 5.40 10.21
CA ALA A 285 -1.49 6.54 9.69
C ALA A 285 -1.70 7.56 10.82
N PRO A 286 -1.01 8.71 10.77
CA PRO A 286 -1.05 9.68 11.85
C PRO A 286 -2.35 10.47 11.74
N LEU A 287 -3.45 9.88 12.19
CA LEU A 287 -4.50 10.69 12.80
C LEU A 287 -4.05 10.93 14.22
N SER A 288 -3.11 11.86 14.37
CA SER A 288 -2.85 12.46 15.66
C SER A 288 -4.14 13.16 16.05
N LEU A 289 -4.81 12.66 17.09
CA LEU A 289 -5.86 13.42 17.73
C LEU A 289 -5.32 14.81 18.05
N THR A 290 -6.15 15.83 17.84
CA THR A 290 -5.83 17.16 18.34
C THR A 290 -5.62 17.09 19.86
N ARG A 291 -4.92 18.05 20.44
CA ARG A 291 -4.74 18.09 21.91
C ARG A 291 -6.09 18.10 22.64
N GLU A 292 -7.09 18.75 22.05
CA GLU A 292 -8.47 18.80 22.55
C GLU A 292 -9.16 17.43 22.48
N ASP A 293 -9.15 16.78 21.31
CA ASP A 293 -9.72 15.44 21.14
C ASP A 293 -9.03 14.40 22.04
N SER A 294 -7.71 14.50 22.21
CA SER A 294 -6.95 13.61 23.11
C SER A 294 -7.37 13.79 24.57
N ALA A 295 -7.56 15.04 25.01
CA ALA A 295 -8.04 15.33 26.36
C ALA A 295 -9.49 14.87 26.56
N ALA A 296 -10.36 15.10 25.59
CA ALA A 296 -11.75 14.67 25.60
C ALA A 296 -11.87 13.14 25.63
N LEU A 297 -11.07 12.44 24.82
CA LEU A 297 -11.00 10.98 24.83
C LEU A 297 -10.56 10.46 26.20
N LEU A 298 -9.52 11.02 26.81
CA LEU A 298 -9.07 10.59 28.14
C LEU A 298 -10.11 10.84 29.24
N ALA A 299 -10.86 11.94 29.16
CA ALA A 299 -11.96 12.20 30.08
C ALA A 299 -13.05 11.13 29.93
N ALA A 300 -13.47 10.84 28.69
CA ALA A 300 -14.46 9.79 28.41
C ALA A 300 -13.98 8.40 28.84
N VAL A 301 -12.70 8.08 28.64
CA VAL A 301 -12.10 6.81 29.11
C VAL A 301 -12.20 6.67 30.62
N ARG A 302 -11.96 7.74 31.38
CA ARG A 302 -12.07 7.70 32.85
C ARG A 302 -13.50 7.44 33.29
N GLU A 303 -14.47 8.12 32.68
CA GLU A 303 -15.89 7.90 32.96
C GLU A 303 -16.32 6.47 32.62
N VAL A 304 -15.89 5.96 31.46
CA VAL A 304 -16.27 4.62 31.00
C VAL A 304 -15.60 3.51 31.79
N ALA A 305 -14.36 3.72 32.25
CA ALA A 305 -13.60 2.68 32.94
C ALA A 305 -14.27 2.18 34.23
N ASP A 306 -15.06 3.02 34.89
CA ASP A 306 -15.74 2.66 36.15
C ASP A 306 -17.13 2.06 35.93
N GLN A 307 -17.55 1.91 34.68
CA GLN A 307 -18.81 1.27 34.32
C GLN A 307 -18.69 -0.25 34.31
N GLU A 308 -19.81 -0.95 34.51
CA GLU A 308 -19.83 -2.41 34.61
C GLU A 308 -19.25 -3.09 33.36
N GLU A 309 -19.56 -2.55 32.18
CA GLU A 309 -19.09 -3.05 30.88
C GLU A 309 -17.56 -3.04 30.77
N ALA A 310 -16.90 -2.03 31.36
CA ALA A 310 -15.44 -1.94 31.35
C ALA A 310 -14.78 -2.84 32.40
N MET A 311 -15.52 -3.29 33.43
CA MET A 311 -15.00 -4.07 34.55
C MET A 311 -15.13 -5.59 34.35
N ARG A 312 -16.07 -6.06 33.53
CA ARG A 312 -16.33 -7.52 33.34
C ARG A 312 -15.10 -8.29 32.88
N ILE A 313 -14.45 -7.85 31.79
CA ILE A 313 -13.26 -8.55 31.26
C ILE A 313 -12.08 -8.51 32.25
N PRO A 314 -11.71 -7.36 32.84
CA PRO A 314 -10.75 -7.32 33.94
C PRO A 314 -11.07 -8.28 35.09
N GLN A 315 -12.34 -8.42 35.48
CA GLN A 315 -12.75 -9.32 36.56
C GLN A 315 -12.54 -10.78 36.19
N ILE A 316 -12.91 -11.19 34.96
CA ILE A 316 -12.64 -12.55 34.46
C ILE A 316 -11.14 -12.87 34.52
N ILE A 317 -10.29 -11.91 34.16
CA ILE A 317 -8.84 -12.07 34.23
C ILE A 317 -8.36 -12.21 35.68
N ALA A 318 -8.86 -11.38 36.60
CA ALA A 318 -8.52 -11.43 38.02
C ALA A 318 -8.95 -12.75 38.69
N ASP A 319 -10.17 -13.21 38.39
CA ASP A 319 -10.70 -14.48 38.88
C ASP A 319 -9.86 -15.65 38.39
N ARG A 320 -9.43 -15.61 37.12
CA ARG A 320 -8.60 -16.65 36.52
C ARG A 320 -7.17 -16.68 37.08
N ILE A 321 -6.58 -15.52 37.38
CA ILE A 321 -5.30 -15.43 38.11
C ILE A 321 -5.45 -16.08 39.49
N SER A 322 -6.50 -15.72 40.22
CA SER A 322 -6.78 -16.25 41.56
C SER A 322 -6.98 -17.77 41.56
N GLN A 323 -7.71 -18.29 40.56
CA GLN A 323 -7.90 -19.72 40.38
C GLN A 323 -6.58 -20.43 40.07
N ALA A 324 -5.78 -19.89 39.16
CA ALA A 324 -4.49 -20.47 38.79
C ALA A 324 -3.49 -20.48 39.97
N GLU A 325 -3.58 -19.52 40.91
CA GLU A 325 -2.83 -19.55 42.17
C GLU A 325 -3.27 -20.71 43.08
N ALA A 326 -4.57 -20.92 43.24
CA ALA A 326 -5.11 -22.03 44.02
C ALA A 326 -4.74 -23.40 43.42
N ASP A 327 -4.80 -23.51 42.09
CA ASP A 327 -4.39 -24.71 41.36
C ASP A 327 -2.89 -24.98 41.54
N LEU A 328 -2.03 -23.94 41.42
CA LEU A 328 -0.59 -24.08 41.65
C LEU A 328 -0.28 -24.50 43.10
N ALA A 329 -1.03 -23.99 44.08
CA ALA A 329 -0.83 -24.34 45.48
C ALA A 329 -1.16 -25.81 45.78
N SER A 330 -2.10 -26.40 45.03
CA SER A 330 -2.53 -27.80 45.20
C SER A 330 -1.81 -28.80 44.29
N ALA A 331 -1.22 -28.34 43.18
CA ALA A 331 -0.60 -29.21 42.19
C ALA A 331 0.78 -29.74 42.60
N LYS A 332 1.02 -31.04 42.37
CA LYS A 332 2.34 -31.68 42.48
C LYS A 332 3.13 -31.49 41.17
N LEU A 333 3.58 -30.26 40.90
CA LEU A 333 4.40 -29.96 39.73
C LEU A 333 5.90 -30.15 40.01
N PRO A 334 6.70 -30.56 39.02
CA PRO A 334 8.15 -30.41 39.03
C PRO A 334 8.60 -28.97 39.33
N ASP A 335 9.77 -28.79 39.95
CA ASP A 335 10.22 -27.47 40.43
C ASP A 335 10.48 -26.45 39.31
N ASP A 336 10.94 -26.90 38.14
CA ASP A 336 11.13 -26.09 36.93
C ASP A 336 9.79 -25.56 36.39
N GLN A 337 8.76 -26.40 36.36
CA GLN A 337 7.40 -26.00 35.98
C GLN A 337 6.81 -25.04 37.02
N ARG A 338 7.03 -25.27 38.32
CA ARG A 338 6.57 -24.33 39.36
C ARG A 338 7.22 -22.96 39.23
N ARG A 339 8.50 -22.88 38.86
CA ARG A 339 9.17 -21.59 38.60
C ARG A 339 8.47 -20.86 37.45
N TYR A 340 8.27 -21.52 36.33
CA TYR A 340 7.61 -20.92 35.16
C TYR A 340 6.19 -20.43 35.48
N VAL A 341 5.37 -21.25 36.17
CA VAL A 341 4.00 -20.84 36.55
C VAL A 341 4.03 -19.68 37.54
N ARG A 342 4.98 -19.64 38.48
CA ARG A 342 5.12 -18.53 39.43
C ARG A 342 5.45 -17.21 38.73
N GLU A 343 6.38 -17.22 37.77
CA GLU A 343 6.71 -16.04 36.96
C GLU A 343 5.51 -15.58 36.12
N TYR A 344 4.77 -16.53 35.55
CA TYR A 344 3.54 -16.25 34.82
C TYR A 344 2.47 -15.58 35.71
N LEU A 345 2.23 -16.13 36.91
CA LEU A 345 1.28 -15.56 37.88
C LEU A 345 1.72 -14.19 38.40
N GLU A 346 3.02 -13.99 38.62
CA GLU A 346 3.54 -12.68 39.01
C GLU A 346 3.30 -11.63 37.92
N ARG A 347 3.50 -11.99 36.64
CA ARG A 347 3.15 -11.13 35.51
C ARG A 347 1.63 -10.87 35.45
N GLY A 348 0.82 -11.89 35.74
CA GLY A 348 -0.63 -11.76 35.89
C GLY A 348 -1.04 -10.76 36.97
N ARG A 349 -0.49 -10.87 38.19
CA ARG A 349 -0.76 -9.94 39.30
C ARG A 349 -0.36 -8.51 38.98
N ARG A 350 0.80 -8.30 38.34
CA ARG A 350 1.22 -6.96 37.89
C ARG A 350 0.24 -6.39 36.87
N PHE A 351 -0.24 -7.23 35.95
CA PHE A 351 -1.25 -6.80 34.99
C PHE A 351 -2.60 -6.47 35.63
N GLU A 352 -3.07 -7.30 36.57
CA GLU A 352 -4.29 -7.03 37.33
C GLU A 352 -4.20 -5.71 38.10
N ALA A 353 -3.07 -5.47 38.79
CA ALA A 353 -2.80 -4.20 39.47
C ALA A 353 -2.82 -3.01 38.50
N ALA A 354 -2.26 -3.19 37.29
CA ALA A 354 -2.30 -2.18 36.25
C ALA A 354 -3.71 -1.92 35.72
N LEU A 355 -4.54 -2.95 35.54
CA LEU A 355 -5.95 -2.80 35.14
C LEU A 355 -6.79 -2.05 36.19
N LYS A 356 -6.50 -2.27 37.48
CA LYS A 356 -7.14 -1.52 38.58
C LYS A 356 -6.76 -0.04 38.55
N SER A 357 -5.54 0.27 38.11
CA SER A 357 -4.96 1.60 38.26
C SER A 357 -5.01 2.46 36.98
N TYR A 358 -5.11 1.85 35.77
CA TYR A 358 -5.31 2.59 34.50
C TYR A 358 -6.69 2.39 33.90
N PRO A 359 -7.54 3.43 33.92
CA PRO A 359 -8.75 3.49 33.11
C PRO A 359 -8.51 3.14 31.63
N ALA A 360 -7.45 3.68 31.02
CA ALA A 360 -7.15 3.43 29.61
C ALA A 360 -6.77 1.96 29.34
N LEU A 361 -5.98 1.33 30.21
CA LEU A 361 -5.63 -0.08 30.05
C LEU A 361 -6.85 -0.97 30.24
N ARG A 362 -7.68 -0.66 31.24
CA ARG A 362 -8.94 -1.35 31.54
C ARG A 362 -9.89 -1.33 30.34
N VAL A 363 -10.15 -0.15 29.77
CA VAL A 363 -10.98 -0.03 28.56
C VAL A 363 -10.32 -0.72 27.37
N SER A 364 -8.99 -0.64 27.23
CA SER A 364 -8.26 -1.27 26.12
C SER A 364 -8.30 -2.79 26.13
N VAL A 365 -8.38 -3.45 27.30
CA VAL A 365 -8.44 -4.92 27.38
C VAL A 365 -9.78 -5.44 26.87
N VAL A 366 -10.87 -4.67 27.05
CA VAL A 366 -12.19 -4.98 26.48
C VAL A 366 -12.11 -4.92 24.95
N ALA A 367 -11.57 -3.82 24.40
CA ALA A 367 -11.34 -3.66 22.96
C ALA A 367 -10.51 -4.82 22.37
N GLN A 368 -9.40 -5.14 23.03
CA GLN A 368 -8.49 -6.22 22.64
C GLN A 368 -9.16 -7.59 22.65
N THR A 369 -10.05 -7.84 23.60
CA THR A 369 -10.76 -9.12 23.74
C THR A 369 -11.85 -9.23 22.66
N ALA A 370 -12.57 -8.15 22.38
CA ALA A 370 -13.59 -8.07 21.35
C ALA A 370 -13.01 -8.28 19.94
N HIS A 371 -11.92 -7.55 19.65
CA HIS A 371 -11.23 -7.50 18.36
C HIS A 371 -9.75 -7.86 18.57
N PRO A 372 -9.41 -9.16 18.61
CA PRO A 372 -8.05 -9.60 18.89
C PRO A 372 -7.08 -9.24 17.76
N PHE A 373 -6.20 -8.29 18.02
CA PHE A 373 -5.06 -7.96 17.17
C PHE A 373 -3.71 -8.13 17.88
N GLY A 374 -2.68 -8.51 17.12
CA GLY A 374 -1.29 -8.53 17.55
C GLY A 374 -0.91 -9.59 18.60
N ARG A 375 0.30 -9.44 19.18
CA ARG A 375 0.85 -10.36 20.20
C ARG A 375 0.07 -10.32 21.52
N THR A 376 -0.45 -9.15 21.91
CA THR A 376 -1.24 -8.97 23.13
C THR A 376 -2.53 -9.78 23.12
N ALA A 377 -3.15 -10.03 21.96
CA ALA A 377 -4.32 -10.91 21.85
C ALA A 377 -4.02 -12.35 22.27
N ARG A 378 -2.86 -12.90 21.88
CA ARG A 378 -2.44 -14.26 22.27
C ARG A 378 -2.26 -14.36 23.78
N TRP A 379 -1.68 -13.33 24.38
CA TRP A 379 -1.46 -13.28 25.81
C TRP A 379 -2.77 -13.17 26.60
N VAL A 380 -3.69 -12.27 26.20
CA VAL A 380 -5.03 -12.16 26.81
C VAL A 380 -5.81 -13.47 26.67
N ARG A 381 -5.75 -14.12 25.50
CA ARG A 381 -6.36 -15.45 25.31
C ARG A 381 -5.79 -16.49 26.26
N ALA A 382 -4.46 -16.53 26.43
CA ALA A 382 -3.82 -17.45 27.38
C ALA A 382 -4.22 -17.18 28.83
N MET A 383 -4.42 -15.90 29.19
CA MET A 383 -4.89 -15.51 30.53
C MET A 383 -6.33 -15.93 30.80
N ILE A 384 -7.23 -15.78 29.82
CA ILE A 384 -8.65 -16.13 29.99
C ILE A 384 -8.85 -17.66 29.90
N GLY A 385 -8.06 -18.36 29.07
CA GLY A 385 -8.15 -19.82 28.93
C GLY A 385 -9.35 -20.27 28.09
N ASP A 386 -9.98 -21.36 28.50
CA ASP A 386 -11.03 -22.04 27.73
C ASP A 386 -12.30 -21.19 27.55
N ASP A 387 -12.55 -20.27 28.48
CA ASP A 387 -13.71 -19.36 28.46
C ASP A 387 -13.53 -18.19 27.48
N TYR A 388 -12.40 -18.10 26.76
CA TYR A 388 -12.09 -16.98 25.87
C TYR A 388 -13.16 -16.72 24.82
N ARG A 389 -13.83 -17.77 24.31
CA ARG A 389 -14.90 -17.60 23.32
C ARG A 389 -16.09 -16.85 23.92
N ILE A 390 -16.52 -17.23 25.12
CA ILE A 390 -17.64 -16.61 25.84
C ILE A 390 -17.26 -15.18 26.23
N ALA A 391 -16.06 -14.99 26.79
CA ALA A 391 -15.54 -13.68 27.14
C ALA A 391 -15.44 -12.75 25.93
N ARG A 392 -15.09 -13.27 24.74
CA ARG A 392 -15.01 -12.48 23.50
C ARG A 392 -16.38 -12.01 23.02
N GLU A 393 -17.40 -12.86 23.06
CA GLU A 393 -18.76 -12.47 22.69
C GLU A 393 -19.30 -11.39 23.62
N GLN A 394 -19.09 -11.54 24.93
CA GLN A 394 -19.43 -10.53 25.93
C GLN A 394 -18.64 -9.23 25.69
N ALA A 395 -17.33 -9.32 25.47
CA ALA A 395 -16.49 -8.15 25.19
C ALA A 395 -16.94 -7.38 23.95
N ARG A 396 -17.45 -8.04 22.91
CA ARG A 396 -18.01 -7.35 21.73
C ARG A 396 -19.27 -6.56 22.06
N ALA A 397 -20.16 -7.11 22.88
CA ALA A 397 -21.35 -6.38 23.33
C ALA A 397 -20.97 -5.17 24.19
N ASP A 398 -20.06 -5.38 25.16
CA ASP A 398 -19.54 -4.33 26.04
C ASP A 398 -18.81 -3.24 25.24
N TRP A 399 -17.95 -3.65 24.28
CA TRP A 399 -17.17 -2.74 23.45
C TRP A 399 -18.05 -1.80 22.61
N ARG A 400 -19.20 -2.25 22.08
CA ARG A 400 -20.10 -1.36 21.31
C ARG A 400 -20.64 -0.20 22.15
N LEU A 401 -20.99 -0.46 23.41
CA LEU A 401 -21.47 0.56 24.34
C LEU A 401 -20.36 1.54 24.71
N ILE A 402 -19.16 1.01 24.97
CA ILE A 402 -17.95 1.78 25.24
C ILE A 402 -17.57 2.65 24.03
N GLU A 403 -17.49 2.06 22.84
CA GLU A 403 -17.13 2.72 21.59
C GLU A 403 -18.05 3.90 21.28
N GLN A 404 -19.36 3.74 21.48
CA GLN A 404 -20.33 4.81 21.27
C GLN A 404 -20.04 6.01 22.18
N ARG A 405 -19.75 5.76 23.47
CA ARG A 405 -19.42 6.81 24.46
C ARG A 405 -18.10 7.49 24.12
N LEU A 406 -17.07 6.71 23.78
CA LEU A 406 -15.75 7.24 23.41
C LEU A 406 -15.82 8.06 22.12
N SER A 407 -16.53 7.59 21.10
CA SER A 407 -16.66 8.28 19.82
C SER A 407 -17.45 9.58 19.96
N ALA A 408 -18.51 9.60 20.78
CA ALA A 408 -19.32 10.78 21.03
C ALA A 408 -18.54 11.93 21.69
N ALA A 409 -17.44 11.62 22.40
CA ALA A 409 -16.57 12.62 23.03
C ALA A 409 -15.59 13.29 22.05
N LEU A 410 -15.43 12.76 20.84
CA LEU A 410 -14.49 13.27 19.84
C LEU A 410 -15.15 14.32 18.95
N SER A 411 -14.35 15.16 18.28
CA SER A 411 -14.85 16.14 17.33
C SER A 411 -15.59 15.49 16.13
N PRO A 412 -16.52 16.21 15.47
CA PRO A 412 -17.30 15.66 14.36
C PRO A 412 -16.46 15.12 13.20
N SER A 413 -15.30 15.72 12.91
CA SER A 413 -14.39 15.25 11.86
C SER A 413 -13.80 13.88 12.19
N VAL A 414 -13.41 13.67 13.46
CA VAL A 414 -12.90 12.38 13.95
C VAL A 414 -14.02 11.35 14.00
N GLN A 415 -15.22 11.73 14.43
CA GLN A 415 -16.40 10.86 14.39
C GLN A 415 -16.73 10.39 12.97
N GLN A 416 -16.73 11.31 11.99
CA GLN A 416 -16.94 10.97 10.57
C GLN A 416 -15.85 10.04 10.06
N SER A 417 -14.59 10.28 10.44
CA SER A 417 -13.47 9.41 10.08
C SER A 417 -13.64 8.01 10.66
N LEU A 418 -14.05 7.88 11.92
CA LEU A 418 -14.36 6.59 12.54
C LEU A 418 -15.56 5.93 11.87
N ALA A 419 -16.65 6.66 11.60
CA ALA A 419 -17.88 6.11 11.02
C ALA A 419 -17.67 5.42 9.66
N ASN A 420 -16.66 5.84 8.90
CA ASN A 420 -16.29 5.23 7.62
C ASN A 420 -15.47 3.94 7.77
N GLN A 421 -15.12 3.52 8.98
CA GLN A 421 -14.32 2.33 9.26
C GLN A 421 -15.17 1.19 9.78
N SER A 422 -14.69 -0.05 9.60
CA SER A 422 -15.29 -1.22 10.24
C SER A 422 -15.17 -1.17 11.76
N GLU A 423 -16.04 -1.92 12.44
CA GLU A 423 -16.04 -2.04 13.91
C GLU A 423 -14.65 -2.44 14.45
N GLU A 424 -13.97 -3.36 13.77
CA GLU A 424 -12.62 -3.78 14.13
C GLU A 424 -11.59 -2.65 14.01
N ASN A 425 -11.59 -1.92 12.90
CA ASN A 425 -10.66 -0.81 12.70
C ASN A 425 -10.92 0.35 13.65
N ARG A 426 -12.19 0.69 13.93
CA ARG A 426 -12.54 1.68 14.95
C ARG A 426 -12.03 1.26 16.32
N SER A 427 -12.20 -0.02 16.67
CA SER A 427 -11.71 -0.57 17.95
C SER A 427 -10.19 -0.45 18.09
N ILE A 428 -9.44 -0.86 17.06
CA ILE A 428 -7.97 -0.77 17.01
C ILE A 428 -7.53 0.68 17.18
N ARG A 429 -8.15 1.59 16.40
CA ARG A 429 -7.79 3.00 16.37
C ARG A 429 -8.09 3.72 17.68
N LEU A 430 -9.29 3.55 18.24
CA LEU A 430 -9.64 4.10 19.55
C LEU A 430 -8.67 3.59 20.61
N ARG A 431 -8.35 2.29 20.62
CA ARG A 431 -7.35 1.75 21.54
C ARG A 431 -5.98 2.40 21.40
N GLN A 432 -5.48 2.54 20.17
CA GLN A 432 -4.19 3.19 19.92
C GLN A 432 -4.21 4.64 20.42
N TRP A 433 -5.27 5.38 20.13
CA TRP A 433 -5.44 6.76 20.61
C TRP A 433 -5.53 6.84 22.14
N MET A 434 -6.27 5.95 22.79
CA MET A 434 -6.37 5.91 24.25
C MET A 434 -5.01 5.65 24.90
N LEU A 435 -4.27 4.64 24.43
CA LEU A 435 -2.95 4.29 24.98
C LEU A 435 -1.91 5.38 24.67
N LYS A 436 -1.95 5.96 23.47
CA LYS A 436 -1.10 7.09 23.10
C LYS A 436 -1.41 8.32 23.95
N ALA A 437 -2.68 8.69 24.08
CA ALA A 437 -3.10 9.82 24.91
C ALA A 437 -2.71 9.61 26.38
N ALA A 438 -2.86 8.38 26.90
CA ALA A 438 -2.42 8.04 28.26
C ALA A 438 -0.89 8.16 28.40
N GLY A 439 -0.12 7.71 27.41
CA GLY A 439 1.34 7.86 27.38
C GLY A 439 1.82 9.31 27.17
N ASP A 440 1.05 10.13 26.45
CA ASP A 440 1.28 11.56 26.25
C ASP A 440 0.93 12.35 27.52
N ALA A 441 -0.04 11.90 28.31
CA ALA A 441 -0.28 12.42 29.66
C ALA A 441 0.90 12.16 30.61
N MET A 442 1.91 11.38 30.23
CA MET A 442 3.17 11.21 30.98
C MET A 442 4.27 12.16 30.52
N GLN A 443 3.91 13.23 29.81
CA GLN A 443 4.85 14.25 29.37
C GLN A 443 5.53 15.00 30.53
N PRO A 444 6.69 15.65 30.27
CA PRO A 444 7.50 16.32 31.29
C PRO A 444 6.71 17.24 32.22
N ALA A 445 5.74 18.00 31.71
CA ALA A 445 4.93 18.90 32.53
C ALA A 445 4.12 18.18 33.64
N ASN A 446 3.74 16.92 33.43
CA ASN A 446 3.06 16.12 34.46
C ASN A 446 4.07 15.41 35.37
N LEU A 447 5.25 15.05 34.85
CA LEU A 447 6.37 14.57 35.67
C LEU A 447 6.86 15.66 36.63
N ASP A 448 6.88 16.92 36.21
CA ASP A 448 7.23 18.07 37.06
C ASP A 448 6.23 18.24 38.21
N LYS A 449 4.93 18.12 37.92
CA LYS A 449 3.87 18.13 38.95
C LYS A 449 4.00 16.95 39.91
N PHE A 450 4.31 15.76 39.38
CA PHE A 450 4.55 14.58 40.20
C PHE A 450 5.80 14.73 41.08
N PHE A 451 6.88 15.28 40.53
CA PHE A 451 8.11 15.59 41.25
C PHE A 451 7.84 16.54 42.43
N ALA A 452 7.00 17.56 42.20
CA ALA A 452 6.58 18.51 43.21
C ALA A 452 5.54 17.98 44.21
N SER A 453 4.95 16.80 43.98
CA SER A 453 3.91 16.24 44.83
C SER A 453 4.47 15.53 46.07
N ASP A 454 3.61 15.30 47.06
CA ASP A 454 3.95 14.58 48.30
C ASP A 454 4.17 13.07 48.10
N ARG A 455 4.01 12.58 46.86
CA ARG A 455 4.19 11.19 46.48
C ARG A 455 5.65 10.75 46.45
N LEU A 456 6.59 11.68 46.33
CA LEU A 456 8.03 11.44 46.46
C LEU A 456 8.50 11.91 47.83
N THR A 457 9.25 11.05 48.50
CA THR A 457 9.92 11.43 49.75
C THR A 457 11.02 12.46 49.46
N ASN A 458 11.41 13.24 50.48
CA ASN A 458 12.53 14.19 50.33
C ASN A 458 13.83 13.49 49.94
N LEU A 459 14.05 12.24 50.41
CA LEU A 459 15.22 11.46 50.04
C LEU A 459 15.23 11.15 48.54
N GLU A 460 14.12 10.65 47.99
CA GLU A 460 14.01 10.31 46.57
C GLU A 460 14.11 11.54 45.67
N ARG A 461 13.53 12.68 46.09
CA ARG A 461 13.72 13.93 45.33
C ARG A 461 15.19 14.32 45.29
N ASN A 462 15.92 14.18 46.40
CA ASN A 462 17.35 14.48 46.44
C ASN A 462 18.17 13.48 45.59
N GLU A 463 17.81 12.19 45.61
CA GLU A 463 18.42 11.17 44.75
C GLU A 463 18.20 11.49 43.27
N LEU A 464 16.98 11.84 42.87
CA LEU A 464 16.66 12.25 41.50
C LEU A 464 17.45 13.50 41.08
N LEU A 465 17.54 14.51 41.95
CA LEU A 465 18.29 15.74 41.67
C LEU A 465 19.80 15.53 41.55
N ALA A 466 20.33 14.43 42.09
CA ALA A 466 21.74 14.06 41.98
C ALA A 466 22.07 13.36 40.65
N LEU A 467 21.07 12.85 39.92
CA LEU A 467 21.25 12.18 38.64
C LEU A 467 21.43 13.18 37.47
N PRO A 468 22.14 12.80 36.40
CA PRO A 468 22.09 13.52 35.12
C PRO A 468 20.65 13.69 34.63
N ARG A 469 20.35 14.79 33.91
CA ARG A 469 18.97 15.16 33.52
C ARG A 469 18.19 14.01 32.84
N ASP A 470 18.83 13.29 31.92
CA ASP A 470 18.17 12.23 31.17
C ASP A 470 17.87 11.01 32.07
N GLU A 471 18.80 10.66 32.96
CA GLU A 471 18.63 9.59 33.96
C GLU A 471 17.59 9.97 35.02
N MET A 472 17.59 11.23 35.48
CA MET A 472 16.57 11.76 36.37
C MET A 472 15.18 11.64 35.74
N GLN A 473 15.01 12.04 34.47
CA GLN A 473 13.72 11.98 33.81
C GLN A 473 13.23 10.54 33.65
N GLU A 474 14.13 9.61 33.33
CA GLU A 474 13.78 8.20 33.22
C GLU A 474 13.47 7.57 34.58
N GLN A 475 14.25 7.88 35.63
CA GLN A 475 14.00 7.41 36.99
C GLN A 475 12.72 8.03 37.58
N LEU A 476 12.45 9.31 37.32
CA LEU A 476 11.21 9.98 37.70
C LEU A 476 10.00 9.38 36.96
N ARG A 477 10.16 9.05 35.68
CA ARG A 477 9.16 8.29 34.93
C ARG A 477 8.95 6.91 35.55
N ARG A 478 10.00 6.20 35.95
CA ARG A 478 9.87 4.91 36.66
C ARG A 478 9.11 5.05 37.97
N TYR A 479 9.42 6.04 38.82
CA TYR A 479 8.67 6.27 40.05
C TYR A 479 7.21 6.66 39.78
N TYR A 480 6.96 7.47 38.75
CA TYR A 480 5.61 7.76 38.30
C TYR A 480 4.90 6.48 37.88
N VAL A 481 5.57 5.65 37.07
CA VAL A 481 5.06 4.36 36.62
C VAL A 481 4.85 3.39 37.78
N GLU A 482 5.67 3.40 38.82
CA GLU A 482 5.52 2.48 39.93
C GLU A 482 4.38 2.90 40.87
N ARG A 483 4.30 4.19 41.19
CA ARG A 483 3.43 4.71 42.25
C ARG A 483 2.07 5.18 41.76
N GLU A 484 2.07 5.91 40.66
CA GLU A 484 0.83 6.32 40.01
C GLU A 484 0.41 5.25 39.01
N LEU A 485 1.39 4.53 38.43
CA LEU A 485 1.13 3.52 37.41
C LEU A 485 1.29 2.02 37.80
N GLY A 486 1.32 1.67 39.10
CA GLY A 486 1.25 0.27 39.54
C GLY A 486 2.35 -0.64 38.98
N GLY A 487 3.47 -0.05 38.53
CA GLY A 487 4.65 -0.74 38.02
C GLY A 487 4.60 -1.10 36.53
N MET A 488 3.63 -0.60 35.75
CA MET A 488 3.47 -1.00 34.36
C MET A 488 3.31 0.19 33.42
N ASP A 489 4.29 0.40 32.53
CA ASP A 489 4.26 1.46 31.53
C ASP A 489 3.23 1.14 30.43
N PRO A 490 2.17 1.97 30.23
CA PRO A 490 1.20 1.78 29.15
C PRO A 490 1.81 1.75 27.76
N ARG A 491 3.00 2.35 27.56
CA ARG A 491 3.74 2.27 26.29
C ARG A 491 4.20 0.86 25.99
N ALA A 492 4.47 0.02 26.99
CA ALA A 492 4.76 -1.39 26.78
C ALA A 492 3.60 -2.08 26.05
N PHE A 493 2.35 -1.66 26.29
CA PHE A 493 1.17 -2.18 25.57
C PHE A 493 0.95 -1.60 24.18
N ALA A 494 1.45 -0.38 23.94
CA ALA A 494 1.46 0.21 22.60
C ALA A 494 2.58 -0.38 21.73
N GLY A 495 3.70 -0.80 22.34
CA GLY A 495 4.98 -1.12 21.70
C GLY A 495 5.40 -2.59 21.65
N PHE A 496 4.55 -3.58 21.94
CA PHE A 496 4.86 -5.02 21.68
C PHE A 496 5.02 -5.37 20.17
N GLY A 497 5.34 -4.39 19.32
CA GLY A 497 5.87 -4.51 17.97
C GLY A 497 7.40 -4.35 17.87
N ASP A 498 8.10 -3.76 18.84
CA ASP A 498 9.49 -3.29 18.62
C ASP A 498 10.55 -3.81 19.63
N SER A 499 10.30 -4.94 20.29
CA SER A 499 11.39 -5.68 20.96
C SER A 499 11.94 -6.75 19.99
N ARG A 500 12.94 -6.37 19.20
CA ARG A 500 14.00 -7.29 18.80
C ARG A 500 14.90 -7.45 20.02
N ASP A 501 14.54 -8.38 20.90
CA ASP A 501 15.40 -9.02 21.89
C ASP A 501 14.91 -10.45 22.07
#